data_AF-A0A3B6RT23-F1
#
_entry.id   AF-A0A3B6RT23-F1
#
_cell.length_a   1.000
_cell.length_b   1.000
_cell.length_c   1.000
_cell.angle_alpha   90.00
_cell.angle_beta   90.00
_cell.angle_gamma   90.00
#
_symmetry.space_group_name_H-M   'P 1'
#
loop_
_entity.id
_entity.type
_entity.pdbx_description
1 polymer ?
#
loop_
_entity_poly.entity_id
_entity_poly.type
_entity_poly.pdbx_seq_one_letter_code
_entity_poly.pdbx_strand_id
1 'polypeptide(L)'
;MPRFVPPVDSLYHRYAQAQRRFTWERVRTRAGIKVLPEERDQEGLPTCIYEAMMAWMQSHLRLQGITVRLSSRDLQVKEQALMGGELDRTVRCMTVVTKVGILSADDFQNQNLAGVKYVVEGVVSFFSLNKQAIECAVEAMHRGPLLLVFHCGENYHEYVGKYKGKPILSYEKYVHEKMLTHAVNSIGYGVEGFVPNWEFMNSYGRKIGPRGRLLPQNAIRLYGMGRVRPVVHAVPVQVAVVDSRKRKREITEEVDDDEDDDDDAREPPLKKPMLEKIDWMDID
;
A
#
# COMPACT_ATOMS: atom_id res chain seq x y z
N MET A 1 11.74 -44.87 0.20
CA MET A 1 11.10 -44.14 -0.92
C MET A 1 12.18 -43.44 -1.72
N PRO A 2 12.26 -43.62 -3.04
CA PRO A 2 13.22 -42.89 -3.86
C PRO A 2 12.90 -41.38 -3.83
N ARG A 3 13.92 -40.55 -3.59
CA ARG A 3 13.78 -39.10 -3.64
C ARG A 3 13.53 -38.69 -5.10
N PHE A 4 12.39 -38.08 -5.38
CA PHE A 4 12.14 -37.46 -6.67
C PHE A 4 13.19 -36.37 -6.92
N VAL A 5 13.95 -36.51 -8.01
CA VAL A 5 14.89 -35.49 -8.48
C VAL A 5 14.28 -34.92 -9.77
N PRO A 6 13.77 -33.68 -9.77
CA PRO A 6 13.17 -33.10 -10.96
C PRO A 6 14.22 -32.94 -12.07
N PRO A 7 13.81 -33.03 -13.36
CA PRO A 7 14.71 -32.84 -14.50
C PRO A 7 15.43 -31.48 -14.47
N VAL A 8 16.67 -31.43 -14.94
CA VAL A 8 17.52 -30.22 -14.95
C VAL A 8 16.85 -29.03 -15.68
N ASP A 9 16.05 -29.30 -16.71
CA ASP A 9 15.31 -28.28 -17.48
C ASP A 9 13.86 -28.06 -17.04
N SER A 10 13.43 -28.72 -15.96
CA SER A 10 12.07 -28.58 -15.45
C SER A 10 11.78 -27.14 -15.02
N LEU A 11 10.49 -26.76 -15.03
CA LEU A 11 10.02 -25.50 -14.43
C LEU A 11 10.53 -25.36 -12.98
N TYR A 12 10.81 -26.47 -12.29
CA TYR A 12 11.34 -26.48 -10.93
C TYR A 12 12.71 -25.84 -10.87
N HIS A 13 13.65 -26.19 -11.76
CA HIS A 13 14.96 -25.54 -11.79
C HIS A 13 14.92 -24.12 -12.35
N ARG A 14 14.03 -23.85 -13.32
CA ARG A 14 13.82 -22.48 -13.85
C ARG A 14 13.27 -21.51 -12.79
N TYR A 15 12.43 -22.00 -11.87
CA TYR A 15 11.85 -21.22 -10.77
C TYR A 15 12.49 -21.51 -9.39
N ALA A 16 13.43 -22.44 -9.28
CA ALA A 16 14.16 -22.68 -8.03
C ALA A 16 14.99 -21.44 -7.62
N GLN A 17 15.52 -20.70 -8.60
CA GLN A 17 16.11 -19.37 -8.36
C GLN A 17 15.04 -18.31 -8.01
N ALA A 18 13.79 -18.52 -8.43
CA ALA A 18 12.65 -17.66 -8.17
C ALA A 18 11.94 -17.93 -6.82
N GLN A 19 12.41 -18.90 -6.03
CA GLN A 19 12.09 -19.01 -4.59
C GLN A 19 12.50 -17.75 -3.79
N ARG A 20 13.20 -16.79 -4.41
CA ARG A 20 13.43 -15.46 -3.88
C ARG A 20 12.12 -14.66 -3.84
N ARG A 21 11.33 -14.91 -2.79
CA ARG A 21 10.29 -13.97 -2.36
C ARG A 21 10.96 -12.71 -1.83
N PHE A 22 10.72 -11.59 -2.49
CA PHE A 22 11.06 -10.29 -1.97
C PHE A 22 9.80 -9.61 -1.44
N THR A 23 9.89 -9.03 -0.24
CA THR A 23 8.78 -8.32 0.39
C THR A 23 9.26 -7.17 1.25
N TRP A 24 8.61 -6.02 1.14
CA TRP A 24 8.82 -4.84 1.96
C TRP A 24 8.26 -4.98 3.38
N GLU A 25 7.55 -6.07 3.69
CA GLU A 25 6.81 -6.22 4.95
C GLU A 25 7.67 -6.08 6.21
N ARG A 26 8.88 -6.63 6.16
CA ARG A 26 9.81 -6.63 7.30
C ARG A 26 10.95 -5.64 7.12
N VAL A 27 10.94 -4.86 6.05
CA VAL A 27 12.03 -3.95 5.72
C VAL A 27 11.92 -2.68 6.56
N ARG A 28 13.04 -2.29 7.15
CA ARG A 28 13.21 -1.05 7.89
C ARG A 28 14.30 -0.20 7.24
N THR A 29 14.17 1.11 7.35
CA THR A 29 15.19 2.06 6.92
C THR A 29 16.41 1.99 7.83
N ARG A 30 17.50 2.67 7.48
CA ARG A 30 18.69 2.80 8.37
C ARG A 30 18.34 3.43 9.72
N ALA A 31 17.32 4.26 9.78
CA ALA A 31 16.80 4.87 11.00
C ALA A 31 15.82 3.95 11.78
N GLY A 32 15.68 2.68 11.39
CA GLY A 32 14.78 1.71 12.05
C GLY A 32 13.29 1.87 11.73
N ILE A 33 12.92 2.82 10.87
CA ILE A 33 11.52 3.10 10.50
C ILE A 33 11.01 1.99 9.56
N LYS A 34 9.85 1.39 9.85
CA LYS A 34 9.21 0.41 8.94
C LYS A 34 8.88 1.10 7.62
N VAL A 35 9.31 0.53 6.48
CA VAL A 35 9.08 1.12 5.15
C VAL A 35 7.59 1.26 4.86
N LEU A 36 6.82 0.19 5.08
CA LEU A 36 5.38 0.23 4.84
C LEU A 36 4.66 1.03 5.93
N PRO A 37 3.70 1.92 5.56
CA PRO A 37 2.87 2.64 6.50
C PRO A 37 1.91 1.73 7.25
N GLU A 38 1.23 2.33 8.23
CA GLU A 38 0.15 1.65 8.93
C GLU A 38 -0.97 1.30 7.94
N GLU A 39 -1.62 0.18 8.24
CA GLU A 39 -2.74 -0.32 7.46
C GLU A 39 -3.91 0.64 7.59
N ARG A 40 -4.58 0.91 6.47
CA ARG A 40 -5.72 1.80 6.40
C ARG A 40 -7.00 1.00 6.13
N ASP A 41 -8.12 1.59 6.47
CA ASP A 41 -9.44 1.04 6.20
C ASP A 41 -10.24 2.04 5.36
N GLN A 42 -10.81 1.56 4.27
CA GLN A 42 -11.74 2.33 3.43
C GLN A 42 -13.17 2.29 3.98
N GLU A 43 -13.43 1.53 5.05
CA GLU A 43 -14.72 1.49 5.77
C GLU A 43 -15.90 1.16 4.84
N GLY A 44 -15.67 0.27 3.87
CA GLY A 44 -16.66 -0.11 2.86
C GLY A 44 -16.89 0.92 1.75
N LEU A 45 -16.21 2.08 1.77
CA LEU A 45 -16.32 3.09 0.72
C LEU A 45 -15.48 2.73 -0.52
N PRO A 46 -15.85 3.19 -1.73
CA PRO A 46 -15.10 2.94 -2.96
C PRO A 46 -13.87 3.86 -3.10
N THR A 47 -13.01 3.90 -2.07
CA THR A 47 -11.87 4.81 -1.93
C THR A 47 -10.51 4.11 -2.01
N CYS A 48 -10.47 2.85 -2.43
CA CYS A 48 -9.26 2.01 -2.48
C CYS A 48 -8.07 2.67 -3.20
N ILE A 49 -8.30 3.36 -4.32
CA ILE A 49 -7.24 4.06 -5.05
C ILE A 49 -6.59 5.17 -4.23
N TYR A 50 -7.36 5.92 -3.44
CA TYR A 50 -6.82 6.99 -2.61
C TYR A 50 -5.95 6.39 -1.51
N GLU A 51 -6.42 5.35 -0.82
CA GLU A 51 -5.65 4.69 0.25
C GLU A 51 -4.41 3.96 -0.28
N ALA A 52 -4.51 3.31 -1.43
CA ALA A 52 -3.38 2.69 -2.12
C ALA A 52 -2.31 3.72 -2.51
N MET A 53 -2.71 4.89 -3.01
CA MET A 53 -1.78 5.98 -3.32
C MET A 53 -1.11 6.53 -2.08
N MET A 54 -1.84 6.70 -0.97
CA MET A 54 -1.22 7.14 0.28
C MET A 54 -0.19 6.12 0.74
N ALA A 55 -0.54 4.83 0.74
CA ALA A 55 0.36 3.76 1.14
C ALA A 55 1.62 3.72 0.27
N TRP A 56 1.47 3.85 -1.04
CA TRP A 56 2.56 3.90 -2.01
C TRP A 56 3.48 5.11 -1.77
N MET A 57 2.94 6.33 -1.73
CA MET A 57 3.72 7.55 -1.53
C MET A 57 4.41 7.59 -0.16
N GLN A 58 3.71 7.22 0.92
CA GLN A 58 4.28 7.19 2.27
C GLN A 58 5.41 6.17 2.38
N SER A 59 5.32 5.03 1.69
CA SER A 59 6.41 4.04 1.67
C SER A 59 7.68 4.63 1.06
N HIS A 60 7.55 5.35 -0.07
CA HIS A 60 8.67 6.02 -0.73
C HIS A 60 9.24 7.18 0.08
N LEU A 61 8.40 7.97 0.74
CA LEU A 61 8.86 9.01 1.68
C LEU A 61 9.65 8.42 2.86
N ARG A 62 9.21 7.28 3.40
CA ARG A 62 9.93 6.58 4.48
C ARG A 62 11.28 6.08 4.02
N LEU A 63 11.42 5.58 2.78
CA LEU A 63 12.72 5.23 2.19
C LEU A 63 13.68 6.43 2.12
N GLN A 64 13.15 7.65 2.03
CA GLN A 64 13.90 8.91 2.08
C GLN A 64 14.11 9.47 3.50
N GLY A 65 13.64 8.76 4.53
CA GLY A 65 13.71 9.20 5.93
C GLY A 65 12.60 10.16 6.37
N ILE A 66 11.58 10.40 5.52
CA ILE A 66 10.47 11.29 5.82
C ILE A 66 9.27 10.46 6.30
N THR A 67 8.77 10.75 7.50
CA THR A 67 7.54 10.14 8.02
C THR A 67 6.44 11.19 8.09
N VAL A 68 5.42 11.04 7.24
CA VAL A 68 4.25 11.92 7.20
C VAL A 68 2.99 11.09 6.95
N ARG A 69 1.87 11.51 7.53
CA ARG A 69 0.53 10.99 7.19
C ARG A 69 -0.04 11.82 6.05
N LEU A 70 -0.20 11.23 4.86
CA LEU A 70 -0.77 11.93 3.71
C LEU A 70 -2.31 11.87 3.72
N SER A 71 -2.95 12.92 3.20
CA SER A 71 -4.42 13.06 3.16
C SER A 71 -5.03 12.39 1.92
N SER A 72 -5.75 11.29 2.10
CA SER A 72 -6.54 10.68 1.03
C SER A 72 -7.73 11.55 0.61
N ARG A 73 -8.28 12.34 1.56
CA ARG A 73 -9.36 13.30 1.29
C ARG A 73 -8.90 14.46 0.41
N ASP A 74 -7.69 14.98 0.62
CA ASP A 74 -7.13 16.02 -0.25
C ASP A 74 -6.97 15.52 -1.68
N LEU A 75 -6.46 14.29 -1.85
CA LEU A 75 -6.37 13.65 -3.16
C LEU A 75 -7.76 13.50 -3.80
N GLN A 76 -8.75 13.04 -3.04
CA GLN A 76 -10.14 12.87 -3.52
C GLN A 76 -10.74 14.20 -3.99
N VAL A 77 -10.65 15.26 -3.20
CA VAL A 77 -11.19 16.59 -3.55
C VAL A 77 -10.53 17.13 -4.82
N LYS A 78 -9.19 17.06 -4.90
CA LYS A 78 -8.44 17.53 -6.06
C LYS A 78 -8.72 16.71 -7.31
N GLU A 79 -8.87 15.40 -7.16
CA GLU A 79 -9.18 14.51 -8.28
C GLU A 79 -10.60 14.75 -8.80
N GLN A 80 -11.58 14.96 -7.91
CA GLN A 80 -12.95 15.30 -8.29
C GLN A 80 -13.04 16.65 -9.02
N ALA A 81 -12.19 17.62 -8.66
CA ALA A 81 -12.09 18.89 -9.37
C ALA A 81 -11.56 18.75 -10.81
N LEU A 82 -10.94 17.62 -11.17
CA LEU A 82 -10.49 17.32 -12.53
C LEU A 82 -11.57 16.63 -13.39
N MET A 83 -12.79 16.40 -12.89
CA MET A 83 -13.84 15.63 -13.60
C MET A 83 -14.45 16.30 -14.85
N GLY A 84 -13.76 17.27 -15.47
CA GLY A 84 -14.17 17.90 -16.72
C GLY A 84 -13.92 17.08 -17.99
N GLY A 85 -13.50 15.80 -17.88
CA GLY A 85 -13.29 14.90 -19.01
C GLY A 85 -13.38 13.43 -18.61
N GLU A 86 -13.71 12.56 -19.58
CA GLU A 86 -13.90 11.11 -19.41
C GLU A 86 -12.55 10.38 -19.29
N LEU A 87 -11.80 10.69 -18.23
CA LEU A 87 -10.52 10.05 -17.92
C LEU A 87 -10.68 9.08 -16.76
N ASP A 88 -10.08 7.89 -16.86
CA ASP A 88 -9.98 6.89 -15.79
C ASP A 88 -9.54 7.51 -14.44
N ARG A 89 -10.18 7.10 -13.33
CA ARG A 89 -9.91 7.66 -11.99
C ARG A 89 -8.44 7.51 -11.57
N THR A 90 -7.78 6.41 -11.94
CA THR A 90 -6.35 6.18 -11.69
C THR A 90 -5.51 7.24 -12.39
N VAL A 91 -5.84 7.57 -13.65
CA VAL A 91 -5.15 8.59 -14.43
C VAL A 91 -5.34 9.98 -13.83
N ARG A 92 -6.54 10.31 -13.37
CA ARG A 92 -6.80 11.59 -12.69
C ARG A 92 -6.06 11.69 -11.35
N CYS A 93 -6.08 10.64 -10.53
CA CYS A 93 -5.30 10.60 -9.30
C CYS A 93 -3.79 10.75 -9.59
N MET A 94 -3.29 10.06 -10.64
CA MET A 94 -1.88 10.16 -11.05
C MET A 94 -1.54 11.59 -11.50
N THR A 95 -2.47 12.25 -12.20
CA THR A 95 -2.34 13.66 -12.59
C THR A 95 -2.25 14.57 -11.38
N VAL A 96 -3.08 14.37 -10.35
CA VAL A 96 -3.02 15.15 -9.11
C VAL A 96 -1.66 14.97 -8.44
N VAL A 97 -1.23 13.74 -8.17
CA VAL A 97 0.01 13.51 -7.40
C VAL A 97 1.27 13.93 -8.16
N THR A 98 1.25 13.97 -9.49
CA THR A 98 2.41 14.39 -10.31
C THR A 98 2.44 15.89 -10.64
N LYS A 99 1.28 16.54 -10.84
CA LYS A 99 1.22 17.95 -11.27
C LYS A 99 0.89 18.92 -10.13
N VAL A 100 0.07 18.50 -9.17
CA VAL A 100 -0.48 19.36 -8.12
C VAL A 100 0.12 19.03 -6.76
N GLY A 101 0.31 17.75 -6.47
CA GLY A 101 0.71 17.23 -5.17
C GLY A 101 -0.42 17.21 -4.14
N ILE A 102 -0.16 16.53 -3.04
CA ILE A 102 -1.12 16.31 -1.95
C ILE A 102 -0.55 16.78 -0.61
N LEU A 103 -1.41 17.20 0.30
CA LEU A 103 -1.04 17.67 1.64
C LEU A 103 -0.89 16.51 2.62
N SER A 104 -0.28 16.83 3.76
CA SER A 104 -0.42 15.99 4.96
C SER A 104 -1.88 15.96 5.43
N ALA A 105 -2.26 14.92 6.18
CA ALA A 105 -3.56 14.81 6.81
C ALA A 105 -3.84 16.01 7.73
N ASP A 106 -2.82 16.40 8.53
CA ASP A 106 -2.94 17.50 9.50
C ASP A 106 -3.09 18.85 8.79
N ASP A 107 -2.30 19.13 7.74
CA ASP A 107 -2.43 20.37 6.97
C ASP A 107 -3.81 20.47 6.31
N PHE A 108 -4.30 19.37 5.74
CA PHE A 108 -5.63 19.36 5.12
C PHE A 108 -6.75 19.54 6.14
N GLN A 109 -6.68 18.84 7.28
CA GLN A 109 -7.67 18.92 8.36
C GLN A 109 -7.73 20.33 8.96
N ASN A 110 -6.59 20.98 9.14
CA ASN A 110 -6.50 22.35 9.65
C ASN A 110 -6.73 23.42 8.57
N GLN A 111 -7.15 23.03 7.37
CA GLN A 111 -7.35 23.92 6.21
C GLN A 111 -6.11 24.76 5.85
N ASN A 112 -4.92 24.27 6.20
CA ASN A 112 -3.64 24.87 5.83
C ASN A 112 -3.28 24.52 4.38
N LEU A 113 -4.01 25.13 3.43
CA LEU A 113 -3.84 24.86 1.99
C LEU A 113 -2.46 25.31 1.43
N ALA A 114 -1.75 26.14 2.19
CA ALA A 114 -0.38 26.59 1.92
C ALA A 114 0.70 25.65 2.53
N GLY A 115 0.28 24.58 3.21
CA GLY A 115 1.18 23.58 3.79
C GLY A 115 2.04 22.85 2.77
N VAL A 116 2.89 21.94 3.27
CA VAL A 116 3.83 21.20 2.43
C VAL A 116 3.05 20.24 1.52
N LYS A 117 3.23 20.39 0.22
CA LYS A 117 2.67 19.48 -0.78
C LYS A 117 3.67 18.41 -1.16
N TYR A 118 3.24 17.17 -1.28
CA TYR A 118 4.05 16.04 -1.68
C TYR A 118 3.75 15.68 -3.12
N VAL A 119 4.76 15.80 -3.98
CA VAL A 119 4.65 15.61 -5.44
C VAL A 119 5.46 14.39 -5.86
N VAL A 120 4.86 13.56 -6.70
CA VAL A 120 5.47 12.35 -7.28
C VAL A 120 6.21 12.69 -8.57
N GLU A 121 7.43 12.19 -8.73
CA GLU A 121 8.25 12.37 -9.91
C GLU A 121 8.82 11.04 -10.42
N GLY A 122 9.07 10.97 -11.74
CA GLY A 122 9.62 9.78 -12.38
C GLY A 122 8.68 8.58 -12.31
N VAL A 123 7.38 8.80 -12.57
CA VAL A 123 6.41 7.69 -12.63
C VAL A 123 6.74 6.81 -13.83
N VAL A 124 6.92 5.52 -13.58
CA VAL A 124 7.10 4.50 -14.62
C VAL A 124 5.87 3.63 -14.62
N SER A 125 5.26 3.43 -15.78
CA SER A 125 4.12 2.54 -15.91
C SER A 125 4.51 1.25 -16.62
N PHE A 126 4.04 0.13 -16.09
CA PHE A 126 4.19 -1.20 -16.66
C PHE A 126 2.81 -1.64 -17.19
N PHE A 127 2.37 -1.02 -18.28
CA PHE A 127 1.13 -1.40 -18.98
C PHE A 127 1.41 -2.62 -19.85
N SER A 128 0.48 -3.58 -19.89
CA SER A 128 0.65 -4.88 -20.56
C SER A 128 1.79 -5.69 -19.95
N LEU A 129 1.48 -6.49 -18.93
CA LEU A 129 2.42 -7.38 -18.22
C LEU A 129 2.83 -8.58 -19.08
N ASN A 130 3.41 -8.27 -20.25
CA ASN A 130 4.28 -9.19 -20.93
C ASN A 130 5.53 -9.47 -20.06
N LYS A 131 6.31 -10.48 -20.45
CA LYS A 131 7.48 -10.91 -19.69
C LYS A 131 8.43 -9.76 -19.35
N GLN A 132 8.72 -8.88 -20.32
CA GLN A 132 9.63 -7.74 -20.13
C GLN A 132 9.07 -6.72 -19.13
N ALA A 133 7.78 -6.39 -19.21
CA ALA A 133 7.14 -5.47 -18.28
C ALA A 133 7.12 -6.04 -16.84
N ILE A 134 6.92 -7.36 -16.69
CA ILE A 134 7.02 -8.03 -15.38
C ILE A 134 8.47 -7.94 -14.86
N GLU A 135 9.47 -8.25 -15.68
CA GLU A 135 10.88 -8.16 -15.28
C GLU A 135 11.26 -6.75 -14.83
N CYS A 136 10.89 -5.72 -15.60
CA CYS A 136 11.12 -4.33 -15.22
C CYS A 136 10.35 -3.92 -13.96
N ALA A 137 9.12 -4.43 -13.77
CA ALA A 137 8.34 -4.17 -12.55
C ALA A 137 8.98 -4.84 -11.33
N VAL A 138 9.49 -6.07 -11.46
CA VAL A 138 10.22 -6.76 -10.39
C VAL A 138 11.51 -6.01 -10.03
N GLU A 139 12.24 -5.51 -11.02
CA GLU A 139 13.41 -4.66 -10.78
C GLU A 139 13.02 -3.35 -10.07
N ALA A 140 11.94 -2.70 -10.49
CA ALA A 140 11.42 -1.51 -9.83
C ALA A 140 10.99 -1.78 -8.38
N MET A 141 10.42 -2.96 -8.10
CA MET A 141 10.00 -3.38 -6.76
C MET A 141 11.17 -3.39 -5.77
N HIS A 142 12.41 -3.64 -6.21
CA HIS A 142 13.59 -3.59 -5.35
C HIS A 142 13.96 -2.17 -4.89
N ARG A 143 13.45 -1.13 -5.56
CA ARG A 143 13.67 0.28 -5.20
C ARG A 143 12.56 0.84 -4.32
N GLY A 144 11.37 0.24 -4.33
CA GLY A 144 10.27 0.58 -3.43
C GLY A 144 8.97 -0.14 -3.82
N PRO A 145 7.93 -0.09 -2.98
CA PRO A 145 6.61 -0.60 -3.32
C PRO A 145 6.05 0.02 -4.61
N LEU A 146 5.16 -0.71 -5.28
CA LEU A 146 4.50 -0.29 -6.51
C LEU A 146 3.01 -0.03 -6.27
N LEU A 147 2.40 0.90 -7.00
CA LEU A 147 0.94 0.99 -7.05
C LEU A 147 0.42 -0.06 -8.03
N LEU A 148 -0.51 -0.91 -7.59
CA LEU A 148 -1.07 -2.00 -8.37
C LEU A 148 -2.59 -1.82 -8.51
N VAL A 149 -3.10 -1.91 -9.73
CA VAL A 149 -4.52 -1.88 -10.06
C VAL A 149 -4.89 -3.15 -10.81
N PHE A 150 -5.98 -3.80 -10.39
CA PHE A 150 -6.45 -5.06 -10.97
C PHE A 150 -7.97 -5.11 -11.02
N HIS A 151 -8.50 -6.03 -11.83
CA HIS A 151 -9.94 -6.27 -11.89
C HIS A 151 -10.36 -7.23 -10.80
N CYS A 152 -11.49 -6.95 -10.15
CA CYS A 152 -12.07 -7.83 -9.16
C CYS A 152 -13.57 -7.99 -9.37
N GLY A 153 -14.11 -9.17 -9.04
CA GLY A 153 -15.56 -9.37 -8.99
C GLY A 153 -16.19 -8.67 -7.80
N GLU A 154 -17.51 -8.57 -7.79
CA GLU A 154 -18.30 -7.93 -6.71
C GLU A 154 -18.05 -8.61 -5.35
N ASN A 155 -17.88 -9.93 -5.36
CA ASN A 155 -17.65 -10.76 -4.15
C ASN A 155 -16.16 -10.82 -3.73
N TYR A 156 -15.30 -9.95 -4.27
CA TYR A 156 -13.88 -9.95 -3.94
C TYR A 156 -13.60 -9.79 -2.44
N HIS A 157 -14.37 -8.96 -1.75
CA HIS A 157 -14.23 -8.75 -0.31
C HIS A 157 -14.47 -10.03 0.49
N GLU A 158 -15.49 -10.82 0.12
CA GLU A 158 -15.79 -12.13 0.73
C GLU A 158 -14.67 -13.13 0.45
N TYR A 159 -14.14 -13.15 -0.78
CA TYR A 159 -13.00 -13.99 -1.15
C TYR A 159 -11.79 -13.71 -0.27
N VAL A 160 -11.42 -12.43 -0.08
CA VAL A 160 -10.29 -12.04 0.76
C VAL A 160 -10.52 -12.48 2.21
N GLY A 161 -11.71 -12.24 2.76
CA GLY A 161 -12.06 -12.64 4.12
C GLY A 161 -12.02 -14.16 4.34
N LYS A 162 -12.51 -14.93 3.36
CA LYS A 162 -12.56 -16.41 3.41
C LYS A 162 -11.17 -17.03 3.26
N TYR A 163 -10.37 -16.56 2.30
CA TYR A 163 -9.13 -17.23 1.91
C TYR A 163 -7.85 -16.57 2.45
N LYS A 164 -7.96 -15.48 3.21
CA LYS A 164 -6.91 -14.88 4.07
C LYS A 164 -5.51 -14.79 3.45
N GLY A 165 -5.42 -14.46 2.16
CA GLY A 165 -4.14 -14.27 1.47
C GLY A 165 -3.67 -15.41 0.56
N LYS A 166 -4.50 -16.42 0.27
CA LYS A 166 -4.27 -17.26 -0.91
C LYS A 166 -4.26 -16.39 -2.17
N PRO A 167 -3.38 -16.66 -3.16
CA PRO A 167 -3.39 -15.94 -4.42
C PRO A 167 -4.79 -15.95 -5.03
N ILE A 168 -5.20 -14.79 -5.55
CA ILE A 168 -6.41 -14.65 -6.35
C ILE A 168 -6.17 -15.44 -7.64
N LEU A 169 -6.55 -16.71 -7.61
CA LEU A 169 -6.73 -17.52 -8.79
C LEU A 169 -8.01 -16.99 -9.43
N SER A 170 -7.89 -16.38 -10.60
CA SER A 170 -9.04 -15.95 -11.40
C SER A 170 -10.02 -17.13 -11.51
N TYR A 171 -11.20 -17.05 -10.90
CA TYR A 171 -12.27 -18.02 -11.08
C TYR A 171 -13.48 -17.29 -11.64
N GLU A 172 -14.04 -17.88 -12.70
CA GLU A 172 -15.01 -17.36 -13.67
C GLU A 172 -14.41 -16.54 -14.83
N LYS A 173 -14.98 -16.77 -16.03
CA LYS A 173 -14.56 -16.16 -17.29
C LYS A 173 -14.49 -14.64 -17.12
N TYR A 174 -13.29 -14.09 -17.27
CA TYR A 174 -12.99 -12.66 -17.32
C TYR A 174 -13.93 -11.97 -18.33
N VAL A 175 -14.97 -11.28 -17.84
CA VAL A 175 -15.80 -10.38 -18.66
C VAL A 175 -15.44 -8.97 -18.26
N HIS A 176 -14.56 -8.33 -19.04
CA HIS A 176 -13.97 -7.02 -18.75
C HIS A 176 -15.03 -5.96 -18.36
N GLU A 177 -16.18 -5.97 -19.04
CA GLU A 177 -17.29 -5.02 -18.85
C GLU A 177 -18.02 -5.15 -17.50
N LYS A 178 -17.88 -6.28 -16.80
CA LYS A 178 -18.58 -6.56 -15.54
C LYS A 178 -17.68 -6.52 -14.30
N MET A 179 -16.40 -6.20 -14.47
CA MET A 179 -15.46 -6.22 -13.36
C MET A 179 -15.20 -4.83 -12.78
N LEU A 180 -15.24 -4.76 -11.46
CA LEU A 180 -14.80 -3.59 -10.72
C LEU A 180 -13.27 -3.48 -10.80
N THR A 181 -12.74 -2.27 -10.61
CA THR A 181 -11.31 -2.06 -10.46
C THR A 181 -10.98 -1.87 -8.99
N HIS A 182 -9.89 -2.48 -8.55
CA HIS A 182 -9.37 -2.33 -7.20
C HIS A 182 -7.90 -1.95 -7.24
N ALA A 183 -7.53 -1.01 -6.37
CA ALA A 183 -6.18 -0.49 -6.29
C ALA A 183 -5.58 -0.78 -4.92
N VAL A 184 -4.32 -1.19 -4.91
CA VAL A 184 -3.59 -1.64 -3.73
C VAL A 184 -2.12 -1.23 -3.81
N ASN A 185 -1.42 -1.24 -2.69
CA ASN A 185 0.03 -1.05 -2.67
C ASN A 185 0.70 -2.42 -2.79
N SER A 186 1.34 -2.71 -3.92
CA SER A 186 2.14 -3.92 -4.11
C SER A 186 3.46 -3.80 -3.36
N ILE A 187 3.68 -4.73 -2.43
CA ILE A 187 4.77 -4.71 -1.45
C ILE A 187 5.78 -5.81 -1.70
N GLY A 188 5.54 -6.69 -2.65
CA GLY A 188 6.41 -7.83 -2.86
C GLY A 188 6.08 -8.60 -4.13
N TYR A 189 7.02 -9.45 -4.49
CA TYR A 189 6.88 -10.41 -5.57
C TYR A 189 7.56 -11.70 -5.13
N GLY A 190 6.95 -12.83 -5.45
CA GLY A 190 7.54 -14.12 -5.17
C GLY A 190 6.95 -15.22 -6.04
N VAL A 191 7.65 -16.35 -6.07
CA VAL A 191 7.14 -17.59 -6.66
C VAL A 191 6.96 -18.59 -5.53
N GLU A 192 5.72 -19.04 -5.33
CA GLU A 192 5.39 -20.07 -4.35
C GLU A 192 5.08 -21.37 -5.09
N GLY A 193 5.93 -22.40 -4.88
CA GLY A 193 5.96 -23.58 -5.74
C GLY A 193 6.36 -23.21 -7.17
N PHE A 194 5.37 -23.02 -8.04
CA PHE A 194 5.51 -22.64 -9.45
C PHE A 194 4.67 -21.43 -9.84
N VAL A 195 3.98 -20.80 -8.86
CA VAL A 195 3.00 -19.76 -9.13
C VAL A 195 3.59 -18.40 -8.76
N PRO A 196 3.92 -17.54 -9.75
CA PRO A 196 4.33 -16.18 -9.46
C PRO A 196 3.15 -15.38 -8.90
N ASN A 197 3.42 -14.53 -7.93
CA ASN A 197 2.41 -13.65 -7.34
C ASN A 197 3.01 -12.32 -6.90
N TRP A 198 2.23 -11.26 -7.12
CA TRP A 198 2.38 -9.99 -6.43
C TRP A 198 1.79 -10.12 -5.03
N GLU A 199 2.53 -9.69 -4.03
CA GLU A 199 2.01 -9.51 -2.68
C GLU A 199 1.64 -8.05 -2.51
N PHE A 200 0.48 -7.76 -1.92
CA PHE A 200 0.03 -6.39 -1.76
C PHE A 200 -0.60 -6.14 -0.39
N MET A 201 -0.57 -4.88 0.03
CA MET A 201 -1.31 -4.35 1.17
C MET A 201 -2.63 -3.76 0.67
N ASN A 202 -3.72 -4.23 1.27
CA ASN A 202 -5.08 -3.82 0.98
C ASN A 202 -5.55 -2.73 1.97
N SER A 203 -6.70 -2.11 1.66
CA SER A 203 -7.33 -1.05 2.45
C SER A 203 -8.66 -1.50 3.10
N TYR A 204 -8.83 -2.79 3.41
CA TYR A 204 -10.02 -3.32 4.10
C TYR A 204 -9.84 -3.49 5.63
N GLY A 205 -8.83 -2.82 6.20
CA GLY A 205 -8.50 -2.93 7.61
C GLY A 205 -8.00 -4.32 8.05
N ARG A 206 -7.78 -4.46 9.36
CA ARG A 206 -7.20 -5.68 9.95
C ARG A 206 -8.15 -6.88 9.95
N LYS A 207 -9.47 -6.63 9.99
CA LYS A 207 -10.49 -7.67 10.17
C LYS A 207 -10.60 -8.60 8.96
N ILE A 208 -10.54 -8.04 7.76
CA ILE A 208 -10.74 -8.78 6.50
C ILE A 208 -9.42 -9.40 6.00
N GLY A 209 -8.28 -8.85 6.46
CA GLY A 209 -6.96 -9.27 6.06
C GLY A 209 -6.27 -8.14 5.32
N PRO A 210 -5.20 -7.56 5.89
CA PRO A 210 -4.56 -6.41 5.29
C PRO A 210 -3.72 -6.77 4.06
N ARG A 211 -3.64 -8.06 3.72
CA ARG A 211 -2.76 -8.59 2.68
C ARG A 211 -3.51 -9.45 1.71
N GLY A 212 -3.10 -9.35 0.46
CA GLY A 212 -3.56 -10.24 -0.59
C GLY A 212 -2.43 -10.60 -1.52
N ARG A 213 -2.74 -11.52 -2.42
CA ARG A 213 -1.83 -12.00 -3.44
C ARG A 213 -2.54 -12.01 -4.79
N LEU A 214 -1.87 -11.55 -5.83
CA LEU A 214 -2.44 -11.45 -7.18
C LEU A 214 -1.51 -12.15 -8.17
N LEU A 215 -2.06 -12.94 -9.08
CA LEU A 215 -1.28 -13.45 -10.21
C LEU A 215 -0.86 -12.30 -11.14
N PRO A 216 0.37 -12.28 -11.68
CA PRO A 216 0.84 -11.18 -12.51
C PRO A 216 -0.07 -10.83 -13.67
N GLN A 217 -0.66 -11.80 -14.35
CA GLN A 217 -1.55 -11.58 -15.49
C GLN A 217 -2.85 -10.83 -15.14
N ASN A 218 -3.24 -10.80 -13.87
CA ASN A 218 -4.47 -10.13 -13.44
C ASN A 218 -4.27 -8.64 -13.12
N ALA A 219 -3.02 -8.18 -13.08
CA ALA A 219 -2.71 -6.79 -12.88
C ALA A 219 -2.93 -6.00 -14.19
N ILE A 220 -3.80 -4.99 -14.14
CA ILE A 220 -4.10 -4.11 -15.28
C ILE A 220 -3.04 -3.03 -15.40
N ARG A 221 -2.64 -2.46 -14.25
CA ARG A 221 -1.70 -1.35 -14.17
C ARG A 221 -0.78 -1.56 -12.99
N LEU A 222 0.52 -1.39 -13.23
CA LEU A 222 1.54 -1.31 -12.20
C LEU A 222 2.32 -0.02 -12.40
N TYR A 223 2.50 0.75 -11.33
CA TYR A 223 3.26 1.99 -11.35
C TYR A 223 4.41 1.96 -10.37
N GLY A 224 5.61 2.19 -10.91
CA GLY A 224 6.81 2.52 -10.16
C GLY A 224 6.95 4.01 -9.96
N MET A 225 7.76 4.39 -8.98
CA MET A 225 8.06 5.77 -8.64
C MET A 225 9.56 5.98 -8.59
N GLY A 226 10.03 7.09 -9.17
CA GLY A 226 11.41 7.55 -9.01
C GLY A 226 11.63 8.19 -7.64
N ARG A 227 10.81 9.20 -7.30
CA ARG A 227 10.82 9.84 -5.98
C ARG A 227 9.50 10.55 -5.65
N VAL A 228 9.20 10.72 -4.37
CA VAL A 228 8.31 11.79 -3.88
C VAL A 228 9.18 12.93 -3.38
N ARG A 229 8.77 14.19 -3.56
CA ARG A 229 9.43 15.33 -2.90
C ARG A 229 8.43 16.24 -2.18
N PRO A 230 8.79 16.80 -1.02
CA PRO A 230 8.06 17.90 -0.42
C PRO A 230 8.27 19.18 -1.24
N VAL A 231 7.22 19.98 -1.36
CA VAL A 231 7.18 21.25 -2.08
C VAL A 231 6.52 22.26 -1.15
N VAL A 232 7.29 23.24 -0.72
CA VAL A 232 6.78 24.40 0.00
C VAL A 232 6.47 25.45 -1.06
N HIS A 233 5.21 25.88 -1.17
CA HIS A 233 4.94 27.11 -1.90
C HIS A 233 5.55 28.24 -1.08
N ALA A 234 6.57 28.91 -1.62
CA ALA A 234 7.02 30.17 -1.08
C ALA A 234 5.84 31.15 -1.20
N VAL A 235 5.06 31.28 -0.13
CA VAL A 235 4.28 32.49 0.06
C VAL A 235 5.33 33.60 0.23
N PRO A 236 5.29 34.70 -0.53
CA PRO A 236 6.09 35.87 -0.20
C PRO A 236 5.52 36.42 1.12
N VAL A 237 5.99 35.89 2.24
CA VAL A 237 5.71 36.45 3.55
C VAL A 237 6.59 37.70 3.63
N GLN A 238 5.98 38.88 3.53
CA GLN A 238 6.56 40.08 4.13
C GLN A 238 6.61 39.81 5.63
N VAL A 239 7.75 39.28 6.10
CA VAL A 239 7.99 39.06 7.52
C VAL A 239 8.19 40.43 8.15
N ALA A 240 7.13 40.97 8.75
CA ALA A 240 7.30 41.96 9.81
C ALA A 240 8.07 41.24 10.94
N VAL A 241 9.34 41.62 11.10
CA VAL A 241 10.20 41.18 12.19
C VAL A 241 9.55 41.62 13.50
N VAL A 242 8.90 40.69 14.21
CA VAL A 242 8.57 40.88 15.62
C VAL A 242 9.59 40.11 16.44
N ASP A 243 10.52 40.89 16.98
CA ASP A 243 11.62 40.49 17.85
C ASP A 243 11.10 39.73 19.08
N SER A 244 11.35 38.42 19.13
CA SER A 244 10.97 37.55 20.24
C SER A 244 12.10 37.47 21.28
N ARG A 245 12.51 38.63 21.80
CA ARG A 245 13.27 38.74 23.05
C ARG A 245 12.35 39.21 24.17
N LYS A 246 11.55 38.30 24.74
CA LYS A 246 11.06 38.31 26.14
C LYS A 246 9.93 37.28 26.30
N ARG A 247 10.25 36.11 26.84
CA ARG A 247 9.47 35.52 27.95
C ARG A 247 10.31 34.42 28.61
N LYS A 248 10.92 34.83 29.73
CA LYS A 248 11.48 33.97 30.77
C LYS A 248 10.34 33.30 31.54
N ARG A 249 10.57 32.04 31.92
CA ARG A 249 10.28 31.34 33.20
C ARG A 249 9.10 31.80 34.07
N GLU A 250 8.26 30.83 34.42
CA GLU A 250 7.61 30.55 35.73
C GLU A 250 7.14 29.06 35.65
N ILE A 251 7.76 28.06 36.30
CA ILE A 251 7.60 27.57 37.70
C ILE A 251 6.16 27.06 37.93
N THR A 252 5.91 25.76 37.70
CA THR A 252 5.56 24.69 38.68
C THR A 252 4.48 25.04 39.68
N GLU A 253 3.38 24.27 39.65
CA GLU A 253 2.64 23.84 40.83
C GLU A 253 2.12 22.42 40.62
N GLU A 254 2.43 21.59 41.61
CA GLU A 254 2.02 20.21 41.82
C GLU A 254 0.56 20.17 42.27
N VAL A 255 -0.21 19.19 41.79
CA VAL A 255 -1.39 18.68 42.50
C VAL A 255 -1.40 17.17 42.33
N ASP A 256 -1.06 16.50 43.42
CA ASP A 256 -1.40 15.12 43.71
C ASP A 256 -2.93 15.00 43.82
N ASP A 257 -3.51 13.95 43.23
CA ASP A 257 -4.72 13.33 43.76
C ASP A 257 -4.71 11.86 43.33
N ASP A 258 -4.47 11.02 44.33
CA ASP A 258 -4.66 9.57 44.34
C ASP A 258 -6.14 9.24 44.14
N GLU A 259 -6.45 8.20 43.36
CA GLU A 259 -7.52 7.26 43.72
C GLU A 259 -7.35 5.94 42.96
N ASP A 260 -7.28 4.88 43.76
CA ASP A 260 -7.22 3.47 43.42
C ASP A 260 -8.47 3.00 42.65
N ASP A 261 -8.31 2.00 41.78
CA ASP A 261 -9.21 0.83 41.79
C ASP A 261 -8.60 -0.33 40.97
N ASP A 262 -8.41 -1.44 41.68
CA ASP A 262 -8.08 -2.77 41.20
C ASP A 262 -9.17 -3.30 40.26
N ASP A 263 -8.80 -4.09 39.24
CA ASP A 263 -9.43 -5.41 39.09
C ASP A 263 -8.71 -6.35 38.11
N ASP A 264 -8.57 -7.58 38.61
CA ASP A 264 -8.01 -8.78 38.02
C ASP A 264 -8.80 -9.29 36.79
N ALA A 265 -8.10 -9.64 35.71
CA ALA A 265 -8.51 -10.76 34.84
C ALA A 265 -7.36 -11.22 33.92
N ARG A 266 -6.66 -12.27 34.35
CA ARG A 266 -5.77 -13.08 33.50
C ARG A 266 -6.60 -14.01 32.62
N GLU A 267 -6.57 -13.84 31.30
CA GLU A 267 -7.06 -14.85 30.36
C GLU A 267 -5.95 -15.88 30.00
N PRO A 268 -6.28 -17.18 29.90
CA PRO A 268 -5.32 -18.22 29.52
C PRO A 268 -5.12 -18.32 28.00
N PRO A 269 -4.00 -18.88 27.51
CA PRO A 269 -3.69 -18.91 26.09
C PRO A 269 -4.56 -19.92 25.31
N LEU A 270 -5.21 -19.44 24.25
CA LEU A 270 -5.97 -20.24 23.29
C LEU A 270 -5.05 -21.21 22.51
N LYS A 271 -5.44 -22.49 22.52
CA LYS A 271 -4.82 -23.59 21.76
C LYS A 271 -4.84 -23.30 20.25
N LYS A 272 -3.72 -23.55 19.57
CA LYS A 272 -3.63 -23.53 18.10
C LYS A 272 -4.54 -24.62 17.50
N PRO A 273 -5.43 -24.33 16.54
CA PRO A 273 -6.09 -25.38 15.78
C PRO A 273 -5.11 -26.02 14.80
N MET A 274 -5.19 -27.35 14.73
CA MET A 274 -4.48 -28.20 13.78
C MET A 274 -4.82 -27.82 12.33
N LEU A 275 -3.80 -27.74 11.47
CA LEU A 275 -3.97 -27.68 10.02
C LEU A 275 -4.61 -29.00 9.56
N GLU A 276 -5.87 -28.95 9.14
CA GLU A 276 -6.45 -30.01 8.31
C GLU A 276 -5.82 -29.96 6.91
N LYS A 277 -5.51 -31.16 6.39
CA LYS A 277 -4.96 -31.36 5.05
C LYS A 277 -5.98 -30.90 4.02
N ILE A 278 -5.60 -29.94 3.20
CA ILE A 278 -6.36 -29.54 2.01
C ILE A 278 -6.08 -30.57 0.92
N ASP A 279 -7.13 -31.24 0.48
CA ASP A 279 -7.12 -32.17 -0.65
C ASP A 279 -7.00 -31.37 -1.96
N TRP A 280 -6.09 -31.79 -2.83
CA TRP A 280 -5.72 -31.10 -4.07
C TRP A 280 -6.19 -31.92 -5.28
N MET A 281 -7.47 -32.24 -5.38
CA MET A 281 -8.03 -32.81 -6.59
C MET A 281 -9.41 -32.22 -6.86
N ASP A 282 -9.54 -31.72 -8.09
CA ASP A 282 -10.74 -31.50 -8.89
C ASP A 282 -10.72 -30.09 -9.52
N ILE A 283 -9.89 -30.00 -10.56
CA ILE A 283 -9.98 -28.99 -11.60
C ILE A 283 -10.44 -29.74 -12.85
N ASP A 284 -11.74 -29.68 -13.13
CA ASP A 284 -12.30 -29.91 -14.46
C ASP A 284 -12.14 -28.65 -15.33
#